data_AF-A0AAW2MEV7-F1
#
_entry.id   AF-A0AAW2MEV7-F1
#
_cell.length_a   1.000
_cell.length_b   1.000
_cell.length_c   1.000
_cell.angle_alpha   90.00
_cell.angle_beta   90.00
_cell.angle_gamma   90.00
#
_symmetry.space_group_name_H-M   'P 1'
#
loop_
_entity.id
_entity.type
_entity.pdbx_description
1 polymer ?
#
loop_
_entity_poly.entity_id
_entity_poly.type
_entity_poly.pdbx_seq_one_letter_code
_entity_poly.pdbx_strand_id
1 'polypeptide(L)'
;MSGGSALYRKAFVFFSSPIAKELVSDIKGNGSVLSRIGALREVKVFLIFLRYRAAKSLDAATMTTFRDLIPTKLAAAVWNCLMKYKNTLPDFPPSETCELLILDRSIDQIAPIIHEWTYDAMCRDLLNIEGNKYVYEIPSKTGGLPEKKEVLLEDHDPVWVELRHAHIADASERLHQKISNFASKNKAVQIHGSRDGSELSTRDLQKVVHALPQYSEQIEKLSLHAEIAGKINRIIREMGLKEVGQLEQDLVFGDAGTKELMNFLRVKEDVSQEIKLRLSMIYAALDPENFEDDKIAKLVELARLPPDDVNAVYNMRLLEAPPSDTPKSSILPFPLKFDVHKKKKAARKDRPGEEMIWQLSRFYPIIEELIEKLGKGELPKSDYPCMNDPTHGISYTASLRTGEIPAPHSKRSKRSMTWAHSRNFDGLYSRYLWQFFPSCFK
;
A
#
# COMPACT_ATOMS: atom_id res chain seq x y z
N MET A 1 -15.53 34.48 12.76
CA MET A 1 -16.99 34.35 12.54
C MET A 1 -17.73 35.57 13.08
N SER A 2 -17.46 36.75 12.54
CA SER A 2 -18.04 38.03 12.97
C SER A 2 -18.83 38.67 11.84
N GLY A 3 -19.91 38.00 11.41
CA GLY A 3 -20.92 38.53 10.50
C GLY A 3 -22.24 38.72 11.24
N GLY A 4 -22.86 39.89 11.11
CA GLY A 4 -24.00 40.37 11.90
C GLY A 4 -25.34 39.65 11.72
N SER A 5 -25.38 38.48 11.08
CA SER A 5 -26.55 37.62 11.04
C SER A 5 -26.13 36.16 11.18
N ALA A 6 -26.86 35.40 11.99
CA ALA A 6 -26.55 34.00 12.22
C ALA A 6 -26.99 33.16 11.02
N LEU A 7 -26.04 32.40 10.45
CA LEU A 7 -26.26 31.54 9.28
C LEU A 7 -27.25 30.41 9.54
N TYR A 8 -27.34 29.94 10.80
CA TYR A 8 -28.18 28.82 11.19
C TYR A 8 -28.92 29.08 12.51
N ARG A 9 -30.09 28.46 12.65
CA ARG A 9 -30.93 28.55 13.85
C ARG A 9 -30.33 27.78 15.03
N LYS A 10 -29.68 26.64 14.75
CA LYS A 10 -29.03 25.76 15.73
C LYS A 10 -27.85 25.05 15.07
N ALA A 11 -26.78 24.81 15.82
CA ALA A 11 -25.58 24.15 15.34
C ALA A 11 -25.33 22.85 16.13
N PHE A 12 -25.09 21.75 15.44
CA PHE A 12 -24.62 20.50 16.02
C PHE A 12 -23.19 20.29 15.55
N VAL A 13 -22.24 20.47 16.46
CA VAL A 13 -20.82 20.54 16.13
C VAL A 13 -20.16 19.25 16.59
N PHE A 14 -19.55 18.55 15.63
CA PHE A 14 -18.80 17.32 15.85
C PHE A 14 -17.36 17.57 15.47
N PHE A 15 -16.45 17.55 16.45
CA PHE A 15 -15.04 17.68 16.21
C PHE A 15 -14.44 16.33 15.84
N SER A 16 -13.56 16.33 14.85
CA SER A 16 -12.79 15.17 14.41
C SER A 16 -11.60 14.84 15.34
N SER A 17 -11.24 15.74 16.26
CA SER A 17 -10.13 15.57 17.20
C SER A 17 -10.41 16.33 18.51
N PRO A 18 -9.66 16.05 19.60
CA PRO A 18 -9.73 16.86 20.81
C PRO A 18 -9.48 18.34 20.53
N ILE A 19 -10.25 19.19 21.20
CA ILE A 19 -10.14 20.64 21.07
C ILE A 19 -9.38 21.24 22.26
N ALA A 20 -8.60 22.28 22.00
CA ALA A 20 -7.88 23.00 23.04
C ALA A 20 -8.86 23.63 24.05
N LYS A 21 -8.50 23.62 25.34
CA LYS A 21 -9.33 24.19 26.41
C LYS A 21 -9.59 25.68 26.22
N GLU A 22 -8.66 26.39 25.60
CA GLU A 22 -8.80 27.82 25.25
C GLU A 22 -9.96 28.03 24.27
N LEU A 23 -10.01 27.25 23.19
CA LEU A 23 -11.09 27.31 22.21
C LEU A 23 -12.46 26.98 22.83
N VAL A 24 -12.51 26.02 23.76
CA VAL A 24 -13.73 25.72 24.53
C VAL A 24 -14.14 26.91 25.40
N SER A 25 -13.17 27.56 26.04
CA SER A 25 -13.41 28.76 26.85
C SER A 25 -13.91 29.91 25.99
N ASP A 26 -13.38 30.10 24.79
CA ASP A 26 -13.84 31.13 23.84
C ASP A 26 -15.28 30.88 23.37
N ILE A 27 -15.61 29.61 23.06
CA ILE A 27 -16.98 29.21 22.71
C ILE A 27 -17.94 29.47 23.88
N LYS A 28 -17.52 29.15 25.11
CA LYS A 28 -18.30 29.41 26.33
C LYS A 28 -18.45 30.91 26.62
N GLY A 29 -17.42 31.70 26.34
CA GLY A 29 -17.41 33.15 26.53
C GLY A 29 -18.29 33.90 25.53
N ASN A 30 -18.58 33.29 24.37
CA ASN A 30 -19.44 33.89 23.35
C ASN A 30 -20.91 33.46 23.51
N GLY A 31 -21.70 34.24 24.26
CA GLY A 31 -23.11 33.95 24.53
C GLY A 31 -24.01 33.82 23.29
N SER A 32 -23.67 34.49 22.17
CA SER A 32 -24.40 34.38 20.90
C SER A 32 -24.20 33.02 20.23
N VAL A 33 -22.99 32.46 20.35
CA VAL A 33 -22.65 31.14 19.82
C VAL A 33 -23.19 30.04 20.75
N LEU A 34 -22.98 30.19 22.06
CA LEU A 34 -23.37 29.19 23.06
C LEU A 34 -24.88 28.90 23.06
N SER A 35 -25.71 29.93 22.95
CA SER A 35 -27.18 29.80 22.89
C SER A 35 -27.69 29.03 21.67
N ARG A 36 -26.85 28.85 20.63
CA ARG A 36 -27.20 28.18 19.38
C ARG A 36 -26.60 26.78 19.25
N ILE A 37 -25.66 26.38 20.11
CA ILE A 37 -25.07 25.05 20.07
C ILE A 37 -26.05 24.04 20.68
N GLY A 38 -26.54 23.13 19.84
CA GLY A 38 -27.43 22.03 20.21
C GLY A 38 -26.72 20.78 20.70
N ALA A 39 -25.53 20.51 20.15
CA ALA A 39 -24.63 19.47 20.63
C ALA A 39 -23.20 19.87 20.29
N LEU A 40 -22.28 19.50 21.17
CA LEU A 40 -20.84 19.63 20.98
C LEU A 40 -20.23 18.27 21.33
N ARG A 41 -19.74 17.53 20.34
CA ARG A 41 -19.20 16.17 20.54
C ARG A 41 -17.88 15.98 19.82
N GLU A 42 -17.08 15.04 20.29
CA GLU A 42 -15.88 14.55 19.61
C GLU A 42 -16.19 13.17 19.03
N VAL A 43 -15.86 12.94 17.75
CA VAL A 43 -15.96 11.61 17.13
C VAL A 43 -14.66 10.84 17.44
N LYS A 44 -14.78 9.64 18.02
CA LYS A 44 -13.63 8.86 18.50
C LYS A 44 -13.63 7.47 17.87
N VAL A 45 -12.48 7.07 17.33
CA VAL A 45 -12.22 5.72 16.81
C VAL A 45 -11.24 5.06 17.78
N PHE A 46 -11.56 3.85 18.23
CA PHE A 46 -10.76 3.12 19.22
C PHE A 46 -9.87 2.07 18.55
N LEU A 47 -8.58 2.07 18.89
CA LEU A 47 -7.58 1.09 18.47
C LEU A 47 -6.98 0.43 19.71
N ILE A 48 -6.75 -0.90 19.71
CA ILE A 48 -6.60 -1.61 20.99
C ILE A 48 -5.31 -2.44 21.16
N PHE A 49 -4.73 -3.11 20.16
CA PHE A 49 -3.34 -3.65 20.28
C PHE A 49 -2.34 -2.75 19.56
N LEU A 50 -1.26 -2.32 20.23
CA LEU A 50 -0.22 -1.50 19.59
C LEU A 50 1.11 -2.24 19.46
N ARG A 51 1.46 -2.58 18.23
CA ARG A 51 2.77 -3.13 17.85
C ARG A 51 3.59 -2.11 17.10
N TYR A 52 4.90 -2.19 17.22
CA TYR A 52 5.81 -1.30 16.50
C TYR A 52 7.07 -2.05 16.14
N ARG A 53 7.73 -1.66 15.05
CA ARG A 53 9.06 -2.16 14.75
C ARG A 53 10.06 -1.70 15.82
N ALA A 54 10.69 -2.65 16.50
CA ALA A 54 11.78 -2.36 17.43
C ALA A 54 13.09 -2.06 16.70
N ALA A 55 13.94 -1.25 17.33
CA ALA A 55 15.33 -1.13 16.95
C ALA A 55 16.00 -2.51 17.06
N LYS A 56 16.70 -2.95 16.02
CA LYS A 56 17.44 -4.21 16.04
C LYS A 56 18.69 -4.00 16.91
N SER A 57 18.65 -4.55 18.11
CA SER A 57 19.64 -4.51 19.20
C SER A 57 19.60 -3.28 20.12
N LEU A 58 19.41 -3.57 21.41
CA LEU A 58 19.79 -2.74 22.57
C LEU A 58 21.19 -3.15 23.07
N ASP A 59 22.03 -3.75 22.21
CA ASP A 59 23.39 -4.11 22.61
C ASP A 59 24.24 -2.83 22.68
N ALA A 60 24.96 -2.67 23.79
CA ALA A 60 25.76 -1.49 24.09
C ALA A 60 26.90 -1.21 23.07
N ALA A 61 27.13 -2.11 22.12
CA ALA A 61 28.12 -2.01 21.06
C ALA A 61 27.59 -1.42 19.74
N THR A 62 26.27 -1.44 19.50
CA THR A 62 25.66 -0.89 18.28
C THR A 62 25.04 0.47 18.62
N MET A 63 25.54 1.54 18.00
CA MET A 63 24.95 2.88 18.17
C MET A 63 23.53 2.89 17.61
N THR A 64 22.51 2.76 18.47
CA THR A 64 21.11 2.97 18.08
C THR A 64 20.95 4.41 17.61
N THR A 65 20.55 4.59 16.35
CA THR A 65 20.36 5.93 15.81
C THR A 65 19.02 6.49 16.27
N PHE A 66 18.86 7.82 16.29
CA PHE A 66 17.56 8.45 16.58
C PHE A 66 16.44 7.90 15.68
N ARG A 67 16.77 7.49 14.44
CA ARG A 67 15.83 6.96 13.44
C ARG A 67 15.24 5.61 13.86
N ASP A 68 16.06 4.73 14.42
CA ASP A 68 15.63 3.41 14.90
C ASP A 68 14.59 3.51 16.03
N LEU A 69 14.60 4.63 16.76
CA LEU A 69 13.68 4.90 17.86
C LEU A 69 12.40 5.62 17.41
N ILE A 70 12.27 6.03 16.15
CA ILE A 70 11.07 6.76 15.68
C ILE A 70 9.80 5.91 15.85
N PRO A 71 9.73 4.64 15.37
CA PRO A 71 8.55 3.81 15.58
C PRO A 71 8.25 3.60 17.07
N THR A 72 9.28 3.42 17.91
CA THR A 72 9.14 3.24 19.36
C THR A 72 8.59 4.49 20.04
N LYS A 73 9.12 5.67 19.73
CA LYS A 73 8.65 6.94 20.29
C LYS A 73 7.23 7.26 19.85
N LEU A 74 6.91 7.03 18.58
CA LEU A 74 5.56 7.21 18.05
C LEU A 74 4.58 6.23 18.73
N ALA A 75 4.97 4.97 18.90
CA ALA A 75 4.17 3.98 19.62
C ALA A 75 3.94 4.39 21.08
N ALA A 76 4.97 4.84 21.80
CA ALA A 76 4.80 5.32 23.17
C ALA A 76 3.86 6.54 23.24
N ALA A 77 3.96 7.48 22.29
CA ALA A 77 3.06 8.63 22.21
C ALA A 77 1.60 8.22 21.94
N VAL A 78 1.39 7.31 20.98
CA VAL A 78 0.05 6.75 20.67
C VAL A 78 -0.51 6.00 21.87
N TRP A 79 0.29 5.17 22.53
CA TRP A 79 -0.11 4.42 23.73
C TRP A 79 -0.53 5.36 24.86
N ASN A 80 0.27 6.39 25.14
CA ASN A 80 -0.05 7.40 26.16
C ASN A 80 -1.37 8.11 25.87
N CYS A 81 -1.66 8.41 24.60
CA CYS A 81 -2.95 8.95 24.19
C CYS A 81 -4.09 7.95 24.40
N LEU A 82 -3.90 6.69 24.02
CA LEU A 82 -4.90 5.62 24.22
C LEU A 82 -5.21 5.39 25.70
N MET A 83 -4.19 5.36 26.57
CA MET A 83 -4.39 5.21 28.02
C MET A 83 -5.13 6.39 28.64
N LYS A 84 -4.90 7.62 28.15
CA LYS A 84 -5.71 8.78 28.55
C LYS A 84 -7.18 8.58 28.20
N TYR A 85 -7.49 8.04 27.02
CA TYR A 85 -8.88 7.75 26.64
C TYR A 85 -9.49 6.64 27.48
N LYS A 86 -8.74 5.55 27.71
CA LYS A 86 -9.19 4.44 28.55
C LYS A 86 -9.57 4.88 29.96
N ASN A 87 -8.81 5.81 30.54
CA ASN A 87 -9.06 6.32 31.89
C ASN A 87 -10.13 7.42 31.97
N THR A 88 -10.48 8.07 30.86
CA THR A 88 -11.41 9.22 30.85
C THR A 88 -12.78 8.89 30.30
N LEU A 89 -12.94 7.77 29.58
CA LEU A 89 -14.19 7.41 28.92
C LEU A 89 -14.93 6.32 29.69
N PRO A 90 -16.21 6.52 30.03
CA PRO A 90 -17.01 5.54 30.76
C PRO A 90 -17.35 4.30 29.92
N ASP A 91 -17.49 4.45 28.59
CA ASP A 91 -17.87 3.38 27.66
C ASP A 91 -16.66 2.88 26.83
N PHE A 92 -15.48 2.74 27.45
CA PHE A 92 -14.32 2.18 26.76
C PHE A 92 -14.51 0.67 26.54
N PRO A 93 -14.22 0.12 25.33
CA PRO A 93 -14.42 -1.31 25.06
C PRO A 93 -13.65 -2.20 26.06
N PRO A 94 -14.29 -3.24 26.64
CA PRO A 94 -13.66 -4.09 27.65
C PRO A 94 -12.64 -5.07 27.05
N SER A 95 -12.77 -5.37 25.75
CA SER A 95 -11.88 -6.27 25.02
C SER A 95 -11.29 -5.58 23.80
N GLU A 96 -10.11 -6.06 23.43
CA GLU A 96 -9.34 -5.53 22.32
C GLU A 96 -9.86 -6.08 20.99
N THR A 97 -10.11 -5.20 20.00
CA THR A 97 -10.83 -5.53 18.75
C THR A 97 -9.99 -5.43 17.48
N CYS A 98 -8.80 -4.83 17.55
CA CYS A 98 -7.96 -4.58 16.37
C CYS A 98 -6.49 -4.40 16.76
N GLU A 99 -5.60 -4.67 15.80
CA GLU A 99 -4.16 -4.43 15.92
C GLU A 99 -3.73 -3.21 15.10
N LEU A 100 -2.89 -2.36 15.68
CA LEU A 100 -2.22 -1.22 15.07
C LEU A 100 -0.72 -1.54 15.01
N LEU A 101 -0.20 -1.67 13.80
CA LEU A 101 1.22 -1.90 13.54
C LEU A 101 1.87 -0.60 13.03
N ILE A 102 2.85 -0.08 13.78
CA ILE A 102 3.63 1.10 13.40
C ILE A 102 4.94 0.67 12.74
N LEU A 103 5.13 1.11 11.50
CA LEU A 103 6.29 0.83 10.66
C LEU A 103 6.91 2.14 10.16
N ASP A 104 8.17 2.07 9.76
CA ASP A 104 8.88 3.12 9.05
C ASP A 104 9.24 2.65 7.63
N ARG A 105 9.56 3.61 6.74
CA ARG A 105 9.79 3.32 5.30
C ARG A 105 11.01 2.40 5.07
N SER A 106 11.95 2.34 6.01
CA SER A 106 13.14 1.49 5.91
C SER A 106 12.83 0.00 5.80
N ILE A 107 11.61 -0.41 6.14
CA ILE A 107 11.19 -1.80 6.04
C ILE A 107 11.13 -2.29 4.59
N ASP A 108 10.79 -1.39 3.66
CA ASP A 108 10.69 -1.70 2.24
C ASP A 108 10.90 -0.44 1.40
N GLN A 109 12.10 -0.25 0.87
CA GLN A 109 12.43 0.89 0.02
C GLN A 109 12.08 0.65 -1.46
N ILE A 110 11.85 -0.61 -1.85
CA ILE A 110 11.65 -1.01 -3.26
C ILE A 110 10.18 -0.87 -3.66
N ALA A 111 9.25 -1.26 -2.78
CA ALA A 111 7.81 -1.26 -3.07
C ALA A 111 7.24 0.08 -3.60
N PRO A 112 7.68 1.27 -3.18
CA PRO A 112 7.19 2.54 -3.74
C PRO A 112 7.73 2.88 -5.12
N ILE A 113 8.77 2.18 -5.57
CA ILE A 113 9.60 2.56 -6.72
C ILE A 113 9.42 1.57 -7.86
N ILE A 114 9.26 0.27 -7.57
CA ILE A 114 9.06 -0.74 -8.62
C ILE A 114 7.74 -0.54 -9.36
N HIS A 115 7.72 -0.82 -10.67
CA HIS A 115 6.46 -0.79 -11.42
C HIS A 115 5.55 -1.93 -10.98
N GLU A 116 4.34 -1.57 -10.55
CA GLU A 116 3.30 -2.52 -10.16
C GLU A 116 2.28 -2.67 -11.29
N TRP A 117 1.87 -3.91 -11.58
CA TRP A 117 1.11 -4.28 -12.79
C TRP A 117 -0.39 -4.46 -12.53
N THR A 118 -0.87 -4.12 -11.34
CA THR A 118 -2.30 -4.01 -11.06
C THR A 118 -2.91 -2.75 -11.69
N TYR A 119 -4.20 -2.81 -12.03
CA TYR A 119 -4.87 -1.75 -12.79
C TYR A 119 -4.80 -0.38 -12.09
N ASP A 120 -5.10 -0.29 -10.79
CA ASP A 120 -5.06 0.96 -10.03
C ASP A 120 -3.64 1.50 -9.88
N ALA A 121 -2.67 0.62 -9.56
CA ALA A 121 -1.29 1.04 -9.45
C ALA A 121 -0.75 1.60 -10.77
N MET A 122 -1.01 0.92 -11.90
CA MET A 122 -0.67 1.41 -13.24
C MET A 122 -1.37 2.73 -13.58
N CYS A 123 -2.62 2.90 -13.17
CA CYS A 123 -3.33 4.16 -13.37
C CYS A 123 -2.63 5.31 -12.63
N ARG A 124 -2.23 5.11 -11.37
CA ARG A 124 -1.59 6.14 -10.55
C ARG A 124 -0.15 6.42 -10.94
N ASP A 125 0.55 5.40 -11.44
CA ASP A 125 1.94 5.49 -11.87
C ASP A 125 2.05 6.18 -13.25
N LEU A 126 1.22 5.77 -14.21
CA LEU A 126 1.37 6.18 -15.62
C LEU A 126 0.44 7.33 -16.04
N LEU A 127 -0.59 7.64 -15.25
CA LEU A 127 -1.54 8.70 -15.56
C LEU A 127 -1.48 9.81 -14.51
N ASN A 128 -1.76 11.04 -14.94
CA ASN A 128 -1.81 12.19 -14.04
C ASN A 128 -3.12 12.17 -13.22
N ILE A 129 -3.14 11.39 -12.14
CA ILE A 129 -4.25 11.29 -11.20
C ILE A 129 -3.92 12.08 -9.94
N GLU A 130 -4.69 13.13 -9.68
CA GLU A 130 -4.56 13.92 -8.44
C GLU A 130 -5.54 13.39 -7.40
N GLY A 131 -5.03 12.61 -6.44
CA GLY A 131 -5.87 11.92 -5.45
C GLY A 131 -6.71 10.82 -6.12
N ASN A 132 -8.01 11.08 -6.30
CA ASN A 132 -8.93 10.21 -7.05
C ASN A 132 -9.46 10.86 -8.32
N LYS A 133 -8.96 12.05 -8.66
CA LYS A 133 -9.42 12.82 -9.81
C LYS A 133 -8.55 12.49 -11.03
N TYR A 134 -9.18 11.95 -12.06
CA TYR A 134 -8.58 11.74 -13.37
C TYR A 134 -9.17 12.73 -14.37
N VAL A 135 -8.29 13.44 -15.09
CA VAL A 135 -8.68 14.35 -16.16
C VAL A 135 -8.23 13.76 -17.49
N TYR A 136 -9.19 13.51 -18.39
CA TYR A 136 -8.90 13.03 -19.73
C TYR A 136 -9.38 14.01 -20.79
N GLU A 137 -8.70 13.99 -21.93
CA GLU A 137 -8.93 14.89 -23.04
C GLU A 137 -9.72 14.16 -24.12
N ILE A 138 -10.94 14.65 -24.37
CA ILE A 138 -11.80 14.13 -25.41
C ILE A 138 -11.52 14.93 -26.70
N PRO A 139 -11.17 14.27 -27.81
CA PRO A 139 -11.00 14.93 -29.10
C PRO A 139 -12.30 15.66 -29.50
N SER A 140 -12.18 16.95 -29.82
CA SER A 140 -13.33 17.75 -30.24
C SER A 140 -13.91 17.23 -31.56
N LYS A 141 -15.21 16.89 -31.57
CA LYS A 141 -15.92 16.46 -32.80
C LYS A 141 -15.98 17.54 -33.88
N THR A 142 -15.70 18.79 -33.54
CA THR A 142 -15.79 19.97 -34.42
C THR A 142 -14.43 20.60 -34.72
N GLY A 143 -13.32 19.89 -34.47
CA GLY A 143 -11.97 20.37 -34.82
C GLY A 143 -11.42 21.48 -33.91
N GLY A 144 -12.07 21.73 -32.76
CA GLY A 144 -11.59 22.65 -31.74
C GLY A 144 -10.57 22.03 -30.77
N LEU A 145 -10.18 22.78 -29.74
CA LEU A 145 -9.33 22.28 -28.67
C LEU A 145 -9.97 21.07 -27.96
N PRO A 146 -9.17 20.09 -27.50
CA PRO A 146 -9.67 18.94 -26.75
C PRO A 146 -10.48 19.37 -25.53
N GLU A 147 -11.62 18.73 -25.31
CA GLU A 147 -12.45 18.99 -24.13
C GLU A 147 -11.89 18.20 -22.95
N LYS A 148 -11.59 18.88 -21.84
CA LYS A 148 -11.12 18.23 -20.61
C LYS A 148 -12.31 17.78 -19.79
N LYS A 149 -12.43 16.47 -19.57
CA LYS A 149 -13.45 15.90 -18.68
C LYS A 149 -12.80 15.35 -17.43
N GLU A 150 -13.39 15.72 -16.29
CA GLU A 150 -12.95 15.29 -14.97
C GLU A 150 -13.83 14.14 -14.48
N VAL A 151 -13.21 13.06 -14.01
CA VAL A 151 -13.90 11.91 -13.43
C VAL A 151 -13.23 11.49 -12.13
N LEU A 152 -14.03 11.00 -11.19
CA LEU A 152 -13.58 10.45 -9.92
C LEU A 152 -13.57 8.92 -9.98
N LEU A 153 -12.41 8.32 -9.71
CA LEU A 153 -12.24 6.88 -9.62
C LEU A 153 -12.42 6.45 -8.16
N GLU A 154 -13.63 6.03 -7.80
CA GLU A 154 -14.04 5.76 -6.42
C GLU A 154 -14.83 4.45 -6.26
N ASP A 155 -15.11 4.06 -5.02
CA ASP A 155 -15.87 2.85 -4.67
C ASP A 155 -17.31 2.83 -5.22
N HIS A 156 -17.83 3.97 -5.67
CA HIS A 156 -19.15 4.07 -6.32
C HIS A 156 -19.14 3.60 -7.78
N ASP A 157 -17.97 3.44 -8.40
CA ASP A 157 -17.83 2.86 -9.73
C ASP A 157 -17.64 1.33 -9.63
N PRO A 158 -18.64 0.53 -10.02
CA PRO A 158 -18.54 -0.92 -9.94
C PRO A 158 -17.49 -1.52 -10.88
N VAL A 159 -17.19 -0.86 -12.01
CA VAL A 159 -16.16 -1.31 -12.94
C VAL A 159 -14.78 -1.08 -12.31
N TRP A 160 -14.58 0.09 -11.69
CA TRP A 160 -13.35 0.38 -10.95
C TRP A 160 -13.09 -0.61 -9.82
N VAL A 161 -14.07 -0.84 -8.94
CA VAL A 161 -13.92 -1.75 -7.78
C VAL A 161 -13.56 -3.18 -8.23
N GLU A 162 -14.10 -3.64 -9.35
CA GLU A 162 -13.80 -4.96 -9.88
C GLU A 162 -12.41 -5.06 -10.52
N LEU A 163 -11.98 -4.01 -11.23
CA LEU A 163 -10.74 -4.03 -12.02
C LEU A 163 -9.51 -3.58 -11.22
N ARG A 164 -9.66 -2.70 -10.23
CA ARG A 164 -8.55 -1.97 -9.57
C ARG A 164 -7.39 -2.83 -9.05
N HIS A 165 -7.68 -4.05 -8.58
CA HIS A 165 -6.66 -4.97 -8.04
C HIS A 165 -6.31 -6.11 -9.00
N ALA A 166 -6.95 -6.18 -10.16
CA ALA A 166 -6.61 -7.17 -11.17
C ALA A 166 -5.33 -6.76 -11.92
N HIS A 167 -4.55 -7.75 -12.36
CA HIS A 167 -3.43 -7.52 -13.27
C HIS A 167 -3.93 -6.84 -14.56
N ILE A 168 -3.14 -5.93 -15.15
CA ILE A 168 -3.55 -5.11 -16.31
C ILE A 168 -4.01 -5.96 -17.52
N ALA A 169 -3.40 -7.13 -17.73
CA ALA A 169 -3.80 -8.05 -18.79
C ALA A 169 -5.20 -8.65 -18.53
N ASP A 170 -5.43 -9.15 -17.31
CA ASP A 170 -6.73 -9.67 -16.87
C ASP A 170 -7.80 -8.58 -16.88
N ALA A 171 -7.46 -7.38 -16.43
CA ALA A 171 -8.37 -6.23 -16.41
C ALA A 171 -8.81 -5.87 -17.83
N SER A 172 -7.87 -5.86 -18.79
CA SER A 172 -8.16 -5.60 -20.20
C SER A 172 -9.08 -6.67 -20.80
N GLU A 173 -8.84 -7.94 -20.50
CA GLU A 173 -9.70 -9.03 -20.97
C GLU A 173 -11.11 -8.96 -20.37
N ARG A 174 -11.24 -8.81 -19.04
CA ARG A 174 -12.53 -8.67 -18.37
C ARG A 174 -13.33 -7.48 -18.88
N LEU A 175 -12.65 -6.36 -19.12
CA LEU A 175 -13.27 -5.16 -19.67
C LEU A 175 -13.79 -5.41 -21.09
N HIS A 176 -12.99 -6.06 -21.95
CA HIS A 176 -13.41 -6.44 -23.29
C HIS A 176 -14.63 -7.38 -23.26
N GLN A 177 -14.60 -8.40 -22.41
CA GLN A 177 -15.73 -9.32 -22.21
C GLN A 177 -16.99 -8.58 -21.73
N LYS A 178 -16.86 -7.64 -20.80
CA LYS A 178 -17.99 -6.81 -20.33
C LYS A 178 -18.59 -5.96 -21.44
N ILE A 179 -17.76 -5.28 -22.24
CA ILE A 179 -18.22 -4.45 -23.35
C ILE A 179 -18.95 -5.31 -24.40
N SER A 180 -18.40 -6.48 -24.76
CA SER A 180 -19.03 -7.43 -25.68
C SER A 180 -20.35 -8.00 -25.13
N ASN A 181 -20.36 -8.40 -23.86
CA ASN A 181 -21.56 -8.91 -23.19
C ASN A 181 -22.66 -7.84 -23.10
N PHE A 182 -22.27 -6.59 -22.86
CA PHE A 182 -23.19 -5.46 -22.83
C PHE A 182 -23.79 -5.19 -24.23
N ALA A 183 -22.96 -5.20 -25.28
CA ALA A 183 -23.41 -4.99 -26.66
C ALA A 183 -24.35 -6.10 -27.18
N SER A 184 -24.10 -7.36 -26.79
CA SER A 184 -24.90 -8.52 -27.21
C SER A 184 -26.21 -8.69 -26.45
N LYS A 185 -26.23 -8.39 -25.15
CA LYS A 185 -27.43 -8.59 -24.30
C LYS A 185 -28.42 -7.42 -24.36
N ASN A 186 -27.95 -6.21 -24.68
CA ASN A 186 -28.81 -5.03 -24.68
C ASN A 186 -29.35 -4.72 -26.08
N LYS A 187 -30.58 -5.18 -26.34
CA LYS A 187 -31.34 -4.84 -27.56
C LYS A 187 -31.41 -3.32 -27.82
N ALA A 188 -31.37 -2.48 -26.77
CA ALA A 188 -31.34 -1.02 -26.87
C ALA A 188 -30.09 -0.46 -27.61
N VAL A 189 -28.93 -1.11 -27.46
CA VAL A 189 -27.69 -0.72 -28.17
C VAL A 189 -27.76 -1.16 -29.63
N GLN A 190 -28.37 -2.32 -29.90
CA GLN A 190 -28.66 -2.77 -31.26
C GLN A 190 -29.64 -1.82 -31.97
N ILE A 191 -30.61 -1.22 -31.29
CA ILE A 191 -31.52 -0.22 -31.89
C ILE A 191 -30.78 1.04 -32.34
N HIS A 192 -29.73 1.47 -31.62
CA HIS A 192 -28.94 2.66 -32.00
C HIS A 192 -27.95 2.40 -33.15
N GLY A 193 -27.52 1.14 -33.36
CA GLY A 193 -26.56 0.76 -34.40
C GLY A 193 -27.15 0.04 -35.62
N SER A 194 -28.37 -0.49 -35.53
CA SER A 194 -29.04 -1.24 -36.59
C SER A 194 -30.13 -0.40 -37.23
N ARG A 195 -30.01 -0.14 -38.53
CA ARG A 195 -31.06 0.46 -39.37
C ARG A 195 -32.17 -0.53 -39.73
N ASP A 196 -32.14 -1.74 -39.16
CA ASP A 196 -33.01 -2.84 -39.56
C ASP A 196 -34.19 -2.96 -38.60
N GLY A 197 -35.37 -2.66 -39.12
CA GLY A 197 -36.62 -2.49 -38.39
C GLY A 197 -37.24 -3.82 -37.96
N SER A 198 -36.67 -4.48 -36.95
CA SER A 198 -37.38 -5.56 -36.25
C SER A 198 -38.50 -4.95 -35.40
N GLU A 199 -39.75 -5.34 -35.65
CA GLU A 199 -40.94 -4.91 -34.90
C GLU A 199 -40.81 -5.25 -33.40
N LEU A 200 -40.52 -4.24 -32.58
CA LEU A 200 -40.47 -4.37 -31.13
C LEU A 200 -41.86 -4.14 -30.54
N SER A 201 -42.28 -5.01 -29.62
CA SER A 201 -43.50 -4.85 -28.85
C SER A 201 -43.50 -3.52 -28.08
N THR A 202 -44.65 -2.84 -28.03
CA THR A 202 -44.83 -1.55 -27.31
C THR A 202 -44.46 -1.65 -25.81
N ARG A 203 -44.63 -2.83 -25.19
CA ARG A 203 -44.18 -3.10 -23.81
C ARG A 203 -42.66 -3.20 -23.68
N ASP A 204 -41.98 -3.75 -24.68
CA ASP A 204 -40.52 -3.83 -24.68
C ASP A 204 -39.91 -2.46 -24.91
N LEU A 205 -40.56 -1.61 -25.73
CA LEU A 205 -40.17 -0.22 -25.94
C LEU A 205 -40.25 0.60 -24.65
N GLN A 206 -41.31 0.43 -23.84
CA GLN A 206 -41.45 1.10 -22.54
C GLN A 206 -40.35 0.69 -21.55
N LYS A 207 -40.03 -0.62 -21.48
CA LYS A 207 -38.93 -1.10 -20.63
C LYS A 207 -37.58 -0.56 -21.06
N VAL A 208 -37.33 -0.50 -22.37
CA VAL A 208 -36.12 0.10 -22.93
C VAL A 208 -36.03 1.57 -22.55
N VAL A 209 -37.08 2.36 -22.78
CA VAL A 209 -37.11 3.80 -22.46
C VAL A 209 -36.84 4.08 -20.98
N HIS A 210 -37.42 3.28 -20.07
CA HIS A 210 -37.16 3.42 -18.64
C HIS A 210 -35.74 3.04 -18.23
N ALA A 211 -35.11 2.11 -18.95
CA ALA A 211 -33.76 1.63 -18.65
C ALA A 211 -32.64 2.44 -19.37
N LEU A 212 -32.97 3.28 -20.35
CA LEU A 212 -32.01 4.11 -21.10
C LEU A 212 -31.06 4.92 -20.21
N PRO A 213 -31.50 5.61 -19.13
CA PRO A 213 -30.59 6.39 -18.29
C PRO A 213 -29.53 5.51 -17.59
N GLN A 214 -29.95 4.36 -17.08
CA GLN A 214 -29.06 3.40 -16.42
C GLN A 214 -28.07 2.79 -17.41
N TYR A 215 -28.51 2.50 -18.64
CA TYR A 215 -27.62 2.03 -19.71
C TYR A 215 -26.61 3.09 -20.13
N SER A 216 -27.03 4.35 -20.24
CA SER A 216 -26.13 5.46 -20.55
C SER A 216 -25.00 5.57 -19.53
N GLU A 217 -25.33 5.48 -18.23
CA GLU A 217 -24.33 5.52 -17.16
C GLU A 217 -23.35 4.32 -17.24
N GLN A 218 -23.86 3.11 -17.51
CA GLN A 218 -23.01 1.92 -17.65
C GLN A 218 -22.08 2.00 -18.87
N ILE A 219 -22.57 2.49 -20.01
CA ILE A 219 -21.76 2.70 -21.22
C ILE A 219 -20.67 3.73 -20.93
N GLU A 220 -21.00 4.80 -20.22
CA GLU A 220 -20.04 5.86 -19.90
C GLU A 220 -18.89 5.32 -19.04
N LYS A 221 -19.19 4.57 -17.98
CA LYS A 221 -18.17 3.94 -17.11
C LYS A 221 -17.32 2.91 -17.88
N LEU A 222 -17.94 2.04 -18.67
CA LEU A 222 -17.20 1.06 -19.48
C LEU A 222 -16.30 1.74 -20.53
N SER A 223 -16.81 2.80 -21.17
CA SER A 223 -16.05 3.55 -22.18
C SER A 223 -14.87 4.28 -21.55
N LEU A 224 -15.06 4.88 -20.37
CA LEU A 224 -13.99 5.51 -19.59
C LEU A 224 -12.87 4.50 -19.29
N HIS A 225 -13.20 3.34 -18.73
CA HIS A 225 -12.19 2.34 -18.40
C HIS A 225 -11.51 1.76 -19.64
N ALA A 226 -12.20 1.70 -20.78
CA ALA A 226 -11.62 1.27 -22.05
C ALA A 226 -10.59 2.29 -22.57
N GLU A 227 -10.90 3.58 -22.43
CA GLU A 227 -9.97 4.66 -22.77
C GLU A 227 -8.73 4.63 -21.85
N ILE A 228 -8.94 4.51 -20.53
CA ILE A 228 -7.86 4.39 -19.53
C ILE A 228 -6.96 3.20 -19.86
N ALA A 229 -7.54 2.01 -20.04
CA ALA A 229 -6.79 0.80 -20.38
C ALA A 229 -6.05 0.93 -21.72
N GLY A 230 -6.68 1.58 -22.72
CA GLY A 230 -6.06 1.87 -24.01
C GLY A 230 -4.85 2.80 -23.89
N LYS A 231 -4.96 3.85 -23.08
CA LYS A 231 -3.89 4.82 -22.81
C LYS A 231 -2.73 4.17 -22.05
N ILE A 232 -3.00 3.41 -20.99
CA ILE A 232 -1.99 2.64 -20.26
C ILE A 232 -1.23 1.70 -21.20
N ASN A 233 -1.94 0.91 -22.00
CA ASN A 233 -1.31 -0.01 -22.95
C ASN A 233 -0.46 0.72 -24.01
N ARG A 234 -0.83 1.94 -24.39
CA ARG A 234 -0.03 2.78 -25.28
C ARG A 234 1.27 3.22 -24.60
N ILE A 235 1.19 3.72 -23.37
CA ILE A 235 2.36 4.14 -22.57
C ILE A 235 3.31 2.95 -22.34
N ILE A 236 2.78 1.77 -21.97
CA ILE A 236 3.57 0.54 -21.79
C ILE A 236 4.40 0.20 -23.04
N ARG A 237 3.83 0.39 -24.23
CA ARG A 237 4.53 0.14 -25.50
C ARG A 237 5.54 1.22 -25.84
N GLU A 238 5.14 2.49 -25.72
CA GLU A 238 5.97 3.64 -26.09
C GLU A 238 7.20 3.77 -25.17
N MET A 239 7.06 3.50 -23.87
CA MET A 239 8.15 3.56 -22.90
C MET A 239 8.91 2.23 -22.74
N GLY A 240 8.50 1.17 -23.46
CA GLY A 240 9.14 -0.15 -23.34
C GLY A 240 9.06 -0.76 -21.94
N LEU A 241 8.00 -0.48 -21.18
CA LEU A 241 7.90 -0.83 -19.76
C LEU A 241 7.98 -2.33 -19.47
N LYS A 242 7.70 -3.20 -20.45
CA LYS A 242 7.87 -4.64 -20.28
C LYS A 242 9.34 -5.03 -20.07
N GLU A 243 10.25 -4.44 -20.84
CA GLU A 243 11.69 -4.69 -20.70
C GLU A 243 12.22 -4.11 -19.37
N VAL A 244 11.76 -2.90 -19.02
CA VAL A 244 12.09 -2.23 -17.75
C VAL A 244 11.59 -3.05 -16.57
N GLY A 245 10.32 -3.43 -16.56
CA GLY A 245 9.71 -4.22 -15.50
C GLY A 245 10.36 -5.59 -15.34
N GLN A 246 10.79 -6.22 -16.44
CA GLN A 246 11.55 -7.47 -16.34
C GLN A 246 12.88 -7.24 -15.63
N LEU A 247 13.63 -6.20 -16.01
CA LEU A 247 14.89 -5.86 -15.36
C LEU A 247 14.71 -5.52 -13.88
N GLU A 248 13.64 -4.79 -13.52
CA GLU A 248 13.31 -4.51 -12.11
C GLU A 248 13.08 -5.78 -11.31
N GLN A 249 12.25 -6.71 -11.82
CA GLN A 249 12.03 -8.00 -11.17
C GLN A 249 13.36 -8.78 -11.06
N ASP A 250 14.12 -8.89 -12.15
CA ASP A 250 15.36 -9.64 -12.16
C ASP A 250 16.40 -9.07 -11.18
N LEU A 251 16.47 -7.75 -11.02
CA LEU A 251 17.31 -7.11 -10.01
C LEU A 251 16.88 -7.49 -8.59
N VAL A 252 15.58 -7.39 -8.30
CA VAL A 252 15.05 -7.63 -6.95
C VAL A 252 15.17 -9.10 -6.51
N PHE A 253 15.01 -10.03 -7.44
CA PHE A 253 15.16 -11.47 -7.21
C PHE A 253 16.60 -11.99 -7.41
N GLY A 254 17.53 -11.12 -7.82
CA GLY A 254 18.94 -11.45 -8.00
C GLY A 254 19.24 -12.26 -9.26
N ASP A 255 18.31 -12.31 -10.21
CA ASP A 255 18.48 -12.91 -11.53
C ASP A 255 19.40 -12.05 -12.41
N ALA A 256 19.32 -10.73 -12.27
CA ALA A 256 20.21 -9.73 -12.86
C ALA A 256 21.05 -9.00 -11.79
N GLY A 257 22.16 -8.38 -12.20
CA GLY A 257 23.01 -7.58 -11.34
C GLY A 257 23.51 -6.30 -12.01
N THR A 258 24.63 -5.77 -11.50
CA THR A 258 25.17 -4.49 -11.97
C THR A 258 25.51 -4.48 -13.46
N LYS A 259 25.94 -5.62 -14.03
CA LYS A 259 26.36 -5.69 -15.44
C LYS A 259 25.19 -5.52 -16.39
N GLU A 260 24.09 -6.21 -16.11
CA GLU A 260 22.86 -6.17 -16.89
C GLU A 260 22.25 -4.77 -16.84
N LEU A 261 22.24 -4.15 -15.66
CA LEU A 261 21.77 -2.77 -15.48
C LEU A 261 22.65 -1.74 -16.21
N MET A 262 23.99 -1.83 -16.07
CA MET A 262 24.90 -0.95 -16.81
C MET A 262 24.76 -1.12 -18.33
N ASN A 263 24.54 -2.35 -18.80
CA ASN A 263 24.30 -2.63 -20.21
C ASN A 263 22.98 -2.02 -20.68
N PHE A 264 21.90 -2.17 -19.90
CA PHE A 264 20.61 -1.56 -20.21
C PHE A 264 20.73 -0.02 -20.35
N LEU A 265 21.34 0.65 -19.35
CA LEU A 265 21.53 2.10 -19.37
C LEU A 265 22.40 2.58 -20.55
N ARG A 266 23.35 1.76 -21.00
CA ARG A 266 24.22 2.07 -22.15
C ARG A 266 23.50 1.89 -23.49
N VAL A 267 22.70 0.83 -23.63
CA VAL A 267 22.04 0.48 -24.90
C VAL A 267 20.79 1.33 -25.10
N LYS A 268 20.05 1.62 -24.03
CA LYS A 268 18.75 2.32 -24.06
C LYS A 268 18.89 3.76 -23.56
N GLU A 269 19.61 4.58 -24.32
CA GLU A 269 19.81 5.99 -23.95
C GLU A 269 18.51 6.82 -23.99
N ASP A 270 17.53 6.40 -24.79
CA ASP A 270 16.24 7.04 -25.03
C ASP A 270 15.19 6.84 -23.92
N VAL A 271 15.46 5.98 -22.95
CA VAL A 271 14.59 5.76 -21.79
C VAL A 271 14.47 7.03 -20.94
N SER A 272 13.27 7.26 -20.39
CA SER A 272 12.99 8.44 -19.56
C SER A 272 13.92 8.52 -18.35
N GLN A 273 14.22 9.76 -17.92
CA GLN A 273 15.06 10.00 -16.74
C GLN A 273 14.45 9.39 -15.48
N GLU A 274 13.12 9.42 -15.37
CA GLU A 274 12.40 8.82 -14.25
C GLU A 274 12.63 7.31 -14.15
N ILE A 275 12.56 6.56 -15.26
CA ILE A 275 12.84 5.12 -15.25
C ILE A 275 14.30 4.86 -14.83
N LYS A 276 15.24 5.65 -15.35
CA LYS A 276 16.67 5.51 -15.00
C LYS A 276 16.89 5.78 -13.51
N LEU A 277 16.21 6.79 -12.95
CA LEU A 277 16.22 7.09 -11.52
C LEU A 277 15.67 5.91 -10.71
N ARG A 278 14.48 5.40 -11.07
CA ARG A 278 13.84 4.26 -10.38
C ARG A 278 14.76 3.03 -10.36
N LEU A 279 15.33 2.64 -11.50
CA LEU A 279 16.29 1.55 -11.58
C LEU A 279 17.54 1.78 -10.71
N SER A 280 18.04 3.01 -10.67
CA SER A 280 19.19 3.40 -9.84
C SER A 280 18.86 3.32 -8.35
N MET A 281 17.66 3.76 -7.95
CA MET A 281 17.18 3.69 -6.57
C MET A 281 16.90 2.24 -6.13
N ILE A 282 16.34 1.40 -7.00
CA ILE A 282 16.18 -0.03 -6.75
C ILE A 282 17.55 -0.66 -6.53
N TYR A 283 18.52 -0.40 -7.41
CA TYR A 283 19.89 -0.91 -7.27
C TYR A 283 20.53 -0.48 -5.94
N ALA A 284 20.41 0.80 -5.59
CA ALA A 284 20.84 1.34 -4.31
C ALA A 284 20.23 0.59 -3.11
N ALA A 285 18.92 0.32 -3.13
CA ALA A 285 18.23 -0.39 -2.07
C ALA A 285 18.65 -1.87 -1.93
N LEU A 286 19.23 -2.48 -2.97
CA LEU A 286 19.68 -3.88 -2.95
C LEU A 286 21.05 -4.07 -2.30
N ASP A 287 21.93 -3.06 -2.34
CA ASP A 287 23.28 -3.15 -1.79
C ASP A 287 23.67 -1.94 -0.89
N PRO A 288 22.98 -1.76 0.26
CA PRO A 288 23.25 -0.67 1.23
C PRO A 288 24.72 -0.56 1.66
N GLU A 289 25.39 -1.70 1.84
CA GLU A 289 26.73 -1.78 2.41
C GLU A 289 27.84 -1.33 1.43
N ASN A 290 27.56 -1.32 0.13
CA ASN A 290 28.52 -0.97 -0.92
C ASN A 290 28.21 0.38 -1.56
N PHE A 291 27.51 1.28 -0.86
CA PHE A 291 27.18 2.61 -1.38
C PHE A 291 28.41 3.50 -1.64
N GLU A 292 29.52 3.21 -0.98
CA GLU A 292 30.82 3.88 -1.18
C GLU A 292 31.60 3.33 -2.39
N ASP A 293 31.11 2.27 -3.05
CA ASP A 293 31.76 1.74 -4.24
C ASP A 293 31.59 2.72 -5.42
N ASP A 294 32.67 2.88 -6.21
CA ASP A 294 32.70 3.51 -7.55
C ASP A 294 31.55 3.06 -8.49
N LYS A 295 30.89 1.94 -8.18
CA LYS A 295 29.82 1.36 -8.99
C LYS A 295 28.58 2.25 -9.05
N ILE A 296 28.13 2.82 -7.93
CA ILE A 296 26.95 3.71 -7.94
C ILE A 296 27.29 5.01 -8.68
N ALA A 297 28.47 5.57 -8.44
CA ALA A 297 28.95 6.75 -9.16
C ALA A 297 28.97 6.51 -10.68
N LYS A 298 29.52 5.37 -11.13
CA LYS A 298 29.51 4.96 -12.55
C LYS A 298 28.10 4.75 -13.09
N LEU A 299 27.19 4.18 -12.31
CA LEU A 299 25.82 3.93 -12.73
C LEU A 299 25.05 5.24 -12.93
N VAL A 300 25.18 6.16 -11.98
CA VAL A 300 24.59 7.50 -12.06
C VAL A 300 25.16 8.30 -13.24
N GLU A 301 26.47 8.21 -13.48
CA GLU A 301 27.13 8.82 -14.63
C GLU A 301 26.61 8.25 -15.96
N LEU A 302 26.48 6.92 -16.05
CA LEU A 302 25.91 6.24 -17.23
C LEU A 302 24.43 6.60 -17.45
N ALA A 303 23.66 6.75 -16.37
CA ALA A 303 22.26 7.14 -16.43
C ALA A 303 22.06 8.60 -16.87
N ARG A 304 23.10 9.45 -16.74
CA ARG A 304 23.06 10.90 -17.03
C ARG A 304 21.94 11.62 -16.26
N LEU A 305 21.79 11.28 -14.98
CA LEU A 305 20.74 11.84 -14.12
C LEU A 305 21.03 13.31 -13.76
N PRO A 306 19.98 14.16 -13.65
CA PRO A 306 20.09 15.50 -13.07
C PRO A 306 20.64 15.49 -11.64
N PRO A 307 21.31 16.57 -11.17
CA PRO A 307 21.89 16.63 -9.83
C PRO A 307 20.91 16.32 -8.68
N ASP A 308 19.65 16.75 -8.81
CA ASP A 308 18.62 16.49 -7.80
C ASP A 308 18.25 15.00 -7.72
N ASP A 309 18.19 14.33 -8.87
CA ASP A 309 17.93 12.89 -8.96
C ASP A 309 19.12 12.07 -8.45
N VAL A 310 20.35 12.54 -8.69
CA VAL A 310 21.56 11.97 -8.08
C VAL A 310 21.48 12.04 -6.55
N ASN A 311 21.10 13.19 -6.02
CA ASN A 311 20.91 13.36 -4.58
C ASN A 311 19.81 12.43 -4.05
N ALA A 312 18.72 12.22 -4.78
CA ALA A 312 17.67 11.27 -4.39
C ALA A 312 18.20 9.84 -4.25
N VAL A 313 19.02 9.37 -5.20
CA VAL A 313 19.68 8.05 -5.12
C VAL A 313 20.56 7.94 -3.88
N TYR A 314 21.43 8.94 -3.63
CA TYR A 314 22.29 8.93 -2.43
C TYR A 314 21.50 9.09 -1.13
N ASN A 315 20.35 9.76 -1.15
CA ASN A 315 19.50 9.93 0.02
C ASN A 315 18.73 8.65 0.40
N MET A 316 18.69 7.63 -0.45
CA MET A 316 18.15 6.31 -0.09
C MET A 316 18.85 5.74 1.15
N ARG A 317 20.15 6.00 1.32
CA ARG A 317 20.90 5.61 2.53
C ARG A 317 20.35 6.21 3.81
N LEU A 318 19.64 7.35 3.72
CA LEU A 318 19.05 7.98 4.88
C LEU A 318 17.83 7.20 5.40
N LEU A 319 17.26 6.34 4.57
CA LEU A 319 16.18 5.43 4.93
C LEU A 319 16.70 4.08 5.39
N GLU A 320 18.01 3.86 5.50
CA GLU A 320 18.56 2.59 5.98
C GLU A 320 18.52 2.50 7.51
N ALA A 321 18.26 1.28 8.01
CA ALA A 321 18.67 0.91 9.36
C ALA A 321 20.19 0.64 9.32
N PRO A 322 20.97 0.97 10.37
CA PRO A 322 22.41 0.74 10.35
C PRO A 322 22.73 -0.72 10.02
N PRO A 323 23.82 -0.98 9.28
CA PRO A 323 24.21 -2.34 8.95
C PRO A 323 24.33 -3.13 10.24
N SER A 324 23.66 -4.29 10.28
CA SER A 324 23.98 -5.27 11.31
C SER A 324 25.39 -5.72 11.02
N ASP A 325 26.36 -5.15 11.73
CA ASP A 325 27.65 -5.80 11.96
C ASP A 325 27.34 -7.11 12.66
N THR A 326 27.02 -8.14 11.88
CA THR A 326 27.27 -9.50 12.33
C THR A 326 28.78 -9.66 12.17
N PRO A 327 29.56 -9.63 13.25
CA PRO A 327 30.97 -9.96 13.14
C PRO A 327 31.01 -11.37 12.55
N LYS A 328 31.67 -11.49 11.40
CA LYS A 328 32.01 -12.78 10.80
C LYS A 328 32.60 -13.63 11.93
N SER A 329 31.87 -14.67 12.31
CA SER A 329 32.28 -15.57 13.38
C SER A 329 33.72 -16.00 13.15
N SER A 330 34.54 -15.68 14.15
CA SER A 330 35.88 -16.16 14.48
C SER A 330 36.71 -16.83 13.38
N ILE A 331 37.88 -16.24 13.17
CA ILE A 331 39.09 -16.83 12.60
C ILE A 331 39.30 -18.25 13.15
N LEU A 332 39.15 -19.26 12.29
CA LEU A 332 39.84 -20.53 12.42
C LEU A 332 40.86 -20.63 11.27
N PRO A 333 42.12 -21.00 11.54
CA PRO A 333 43.09 -21.24 10.49
C PRO A 333 42.66 -22.49 9.71
N PHE A 334 42.82 -22.48 8.38
CA PHE A 334 42.43 -23.49 7.39
C PHE A 334 41.00 -23.37 6.79
N PRO A 335 40.84 -22.65 5.66
CA PRO A 335 39.67 -22.81 4.80
C PRO A 335 39.97 -23.88 3.74
N LEU A 336 39.49 -25.10 3.97
CA LEU A 336 39.26 -26.08 2.88
C LEU A 336 37.76 -26.32 2.78
N LYS A 337 37.04 -25.38 2.14
CA LYS A 337 35.71 -25.63 1.57
C LYS A 337 35.56 -24.84 0.28
N PHE A 338 35.59 -25.57 -0.83
CA PHE A 338 35.09 -25.16 -2.13
C PHE A 338 33.60 -24.82 -1.99
N ASP A 339 33.27 -23.54 -1.91
CA ASP A 339 31.90 -23.07 -2.12
C ASP A 339 31.93 -21.91 -3.12
N VAL A 340 31.97 -22.29 -4.40
CA VAL A 340 31.99 -21.39 -5.58
C VAL A 340 30.56 -20.92 -5.90
N HIS A 341 29.77 -20.61 -4.87
CA HIS A 341 28.47 -19.96 -5.04
C HIS A 341 28.53 -18.63 -4.30
N LYS A 342 28.93 -17.58 -5.04
CA LYS A 342 28.60 -16.21 -4.67
C LYS A 342 27.10 -16.20 -4.36
N LYS A 343 26.72 -16.11 -3.08
CA LYS A 343 25.32 -15.90 -2.70
C LYS A 343 24.84 -14.66 -3.44
N LYS A 344 24.01 -14.84 -4.47
CA LYS A 344 23.24 -13.75 -5.07
C LYS A 344 22.42 -13.14 -3.92
N LYS A 345 22.76 -11.92 -3.50
CA LYS A 345 22.00 -11.14 -2.50
C LYS A 345 20.67 -10.74 -3.15
N ALA A 346 19.69 -11.64 -3.16
CA ALA A 346 18.33 -11.33 -3.60
C ALA A 346 17.57 -10.66 -2.44
N ALA A 347 16.88 -9.55 -2.71
CA ALA A 347 16.08 -8.85 -1.71
C ALA A 347 14.69 -9.48 -1.51
N ARG A 348 14.21 -10.24 -2.50
CA ARG A 348 13.00 -11.07 -2.42
C ARG A 348 13.33 -12.51 -2.76
N LYS A 349 12.45 -13.42 -2.35
CA LYS A 349 12.50 -14.84 -2.70
C LYS A 349 11.17 -15.22 -3.30
N ASP A 350 11.18 -16.13 -4.27
CA ASP A 350 9.93 -16.63 -4.85
C ASP A 350 9.07 -17.31 -3.78
N ARG A 351 7.76 -17.08 -3.85
CA ARG A 351 6.81 -17.70 -2.94
C ARG A 351 6.68 -19.19 -3.25
N PRO A 352 6.83 -20.08 -2.24
CA PRO A 352 6.68 -21.52 -2.46
C PRO A 352 5.21 -21.85 -2.69
N GLY A 353 4.90 -22.44 -3.87
CA GLY A 353 3.59 -23.03 -4.15
C GLY A 353 2.57 -22.15 -4.90
N GLU A 354 2.94 -20.94 -5.31
CA GLU A 354 2.14 -20.14 -6.24
C GLU A 354 2.62 -20.39 -7.68
N GLU A 355 1.72 -20.82 -8.56
CA GLU A 355 1.99 -20.81 -10.00
C GLU A 355 2.06 -19.35 -10.46
N MET A 356 3.24 -18.90 -10.88
CA MET A 356 3.44 -17.54 -11.37
C MET A 356 2.80 -17.38 -12.75
N ILE A 357 1.53 -16.97 -12.75
CA ILE A 357 0.77 -16.64 -13.97
C ILE A 357 1.42 -15.46 -14.71
N TRP A 358 1.99 -14.51 -13.95
CA TRP A 358 2.53 -13.25 -14.47
C TRP A 358 3.99 -13.05 -14.07
N GLN A 359 4.92 -13.20 -15.03
CA GLN A 359 6.36 -13.05 -14.79
C GLN A 359 6.77 -11.64 -14.33
N LEU A 360 6.01 -10.62 -14.74
CA LEU A 360 6.25 -9.22 -14.36
C LEU A 360 5.65 -8.84 -13.00
N SER A 361 4.99 -9.78 -12.30
CA SER A 361 4.30 -9.55 -11.02
C SER A 361 4.74 -10.56 -9.95
N ARG A 362 6.04 -10.89 -9.93
CA ARG A 362 6.63 -11.74 -8.89
C ARG A 362 6.78 -11.00 -7.55
N PHE A 363 7.06 -9.69 -7.64
CA PHE A 363 7.30 -8.84 -6.49
C PHE A 363 6.10 -8.83 -5.54
N TYR A 364 6.40 -8.92 -4.24
CA TYR A 364 5.44 -8.67 -3.19
C TYR A 364 6.00 -7.67 -2.17
N PRO A 365 5.22 -6.68 -1.74
CA PRO A 365 5.61 -5.78 -0.66
C PRO A 365 5.84 -6.54 0.64
N ILE A 366 6.86 -6.15 1.43
CA ILE A 366 7.12 -6.78 2.73
C ILE A 366 5.92 -6.63 3.68
N ILE A 367 5.16 -5.54 3.55
CA ILE A 367 3.98 -5.31 4.38
C ILE A 367 2.93 -6.41 4.23
N GLU A 368 2.82 -7.05 3.06
CA GLU A 368 1.90 -8.17 2.85
C GLU A 368 2.29 -9.36 3.74
N GLU A 369 3.56 -9.74 3.75
CA GLU A 369 4.10 -10.81 4.61
C GLU A 369 3.91 -10.48 6.10
N LEU A 370 4.11 -9.22 6.49
CA LEU A 370 3.89 -8.78 7.87
C LEU A 370 2.42 -8.91 8.27
N ILE A 371 1.49 -8.52 7.40
CA ILE A 371 0.05 -8.62 7.64
C ILE A 371 -0.37 -10.08 7.76
N GLU A 372 0.12 -10.97 6.88
CA GLU A 372 -0.15 -12.40 6.98
C GLU A 372 0.35 -13.00 8.29
N LYS A 373 1.58 -12.68 8.69
CA LYS A 373 2.17 -13.11 9.96
C LYS A 373 1.42 -12.55 11.15
N LEU A 374 0.99 -11.29 11.09
CA LEU A 374 0.16 -10.64 12.09
C LEU A 374 -1.16 -11.39 12.26
N GLY A 375 -1.86 -11.69 11.16
CA GLY A 375 -3.13 -12.42 11.17
C GLY A 375 -3.02 -13.85 11.71
N LYS A 376 -1.87 -14.50 11.53
CA LYS A 376 -1.56 -15.83 12.10
C LYS A 376 -1.02 -15.79 13.52
N GLY A 377 -0.67 -14.60 14.04
CA GLY A 377 0.00 -14.45 15.34
C GLY A 377 1.47 -14.92 15.36
N GLU A 378 2.10 -15.04 14.19
CA GLU A 378 3.46 -15.54 13.98
C GLU A 378 4.50 -14.40 13.84
N LEU A 379 4.09 -13.15 14.05
CA LEU A 379 4.98 -12.01 13.96
C LEU A 379 6.07 -12.07 15.06
N PRO A 380 7.37 -11.96 14.73
CA PRO A 380 8.44 -12.06 15.70
C PRO A 380 8.33 -10.98 16.79
N LYS A 381 8.15 -11.41 18.05
CA LYS A 381 8.00 -10.49 19.19
C LYS A 381 9.26 -9.68 19.50
N SER A 382 10.43 -10.16 19.10
CA SER A 382 11.70 -9.42 19.21
C SER A 382 11.72 -8.19 18.31
N ASP A 383 11.22 -8.35 17.09
CA ASP A 383 11.30 -7.34 16.03
C ASP A 383 10.06 -6.43 16.06
N TYR A 384 8.94 -6.95 16.56
CA TYR A 384 7.66 -6.25 16.66
C TYR A 384 7.00 -6.43 18.04
N PRO A 385 7.59 -5.85 19.10
CA PRO A 385 7.01 -5.90 20.45
C PRO A 385 5.64 -5.24 20.51
N CYS A 386 4.82 -5.73 21.45
CA CYS A 386 3.51 -5.17 21.77
C CYS A 386 3.61 -4.30 23.03
N MET A 387 3.08 -3.07 22.99
CA MET A 387 3.02 -2.20 24.17
C MET A 387 2.03 -2.72 25.23
N ASN A 388 1.08 -3.56 24.83
CA ASN A 388 0.07 -4.16 25.70
C ASN A 388 0.61 -5.35 26.50
N ASP A 389 1.69 -5.99 26.02
CA ASP A 389 2.31 -7.08 26.77
C ASP A 389 2.98 -6.48 28.01
N PRO A 390 2.79 -7.05 29.21
CA PRO A 390 3.52 -6.61 30.40
C PRO A 390 5.01 -6.82 30.12
N THR A 391 5.73 -5.75 29.78
CA THR A 391 7.14 -5.82 29.43
C THR A 391 7.93 -6.41 30.58
N HIS A 392 8.68 -7.48 30.28
CA HIS A 392 9.97 -7.84 30.87
C HIS A 392 10.30 -7.10 32.18
N GLY A 393 9.71 -7.56 33.28
CA GLY A 393 10.39 -7.44 34.55
C GLY A 393 11.75 -8.10 34.40
N ILE A 394 12.81 -7.35 34.68
CA ILE A 394 14.16 -7.85 34.94
C ILE A 394 13.99 -9.12 35.78
N SER A 395 14.13 -10.29 35.13
CA SER A 395 14.02 -11.55 35.83
C SER A 395 15.33 -11.72 36.58
N TYR A 396 15.35 -11.20 37.80
CA TYR A 396 16.28 -11.66 38.81
C TYR A 396 16.20 -13.19 38.83
N THR A 397 17.35 -13.80 38.58
CA THR A 397 17.64 -15.22 38.71
C THR A 397 16.83 -15.87 39.84
N ALA A 398 15.92 -16.75 39.48
CA ALA A 398 15.34 -17.73 40.41
C ALA A 398 15.70 -19.12 39.92
N SER A 399 16.73 -19.63 40.56
CA SER A 399 17.25 -20.99 40.67
C SER A 399 16.37 -22.15 40.17
N LEU A 400 17.02 -23.00 39.39
CA LEU A 400 16.67 -24.38 39.05
C LEU A 400 15.97 -25.14 40.19
N ARG A 401 14.84 -25.79 39.88
CA ARG A 401 14.43 -27.04 40.52
C ARG A 401 14.03 -28.07 39.46
N THR A 402 14.66 -29.21 39.59
CA THR A 402 14.64 -30.43 38.78
C THR A 402 13.39 -31.29 38.99
N GLY A 403 13.02 -32.06 37.95
CA GLY A 403 12.10 -33.21 37.97
C GLY A 403 10.85 -32.95 37.13
N GLU A 404 10.36 -33.80 36.23
CA GLU A 404 10.66 -35.16 35.77
C GLU A 404 10.08 -35.28 34.34
N ILE A 405 10.70 -36.10 33.50
CA ILE A 405 10.23 -36.42 32.14
C ILE A 405 9.31 -37.65 32.23
N PRO A 406 8.15 -37.66 31.54
CA PRO A 406 7.58 -38.91 31.04
C PRO A 406 7.64 -39.03 29.51
N ALA A 407 7.93 -40.25 29.08
CA ALA A 407 8.20 -40.72 27.73
C ALA A 407 6.94 -40.80 26.82
N PRO A 408 7.11 -40.99 25.48
CA PRO A 408 6.07 -40.71 24.50
C PRO A 408 5.14 -41.91 24.26
N HIS A 409 3.83 -41.66 24.13
CA HIS A 409 2.88 -42.66 23.66
C HIS A 409 2.32 -42.30 22.28
N SER A 410 2.53 -43.24 21.35
CA SER A 410 1.96 -43.30 20.01
C SER A 410 0.46 -43.60 20.04
N LYS A 411 -0.35 -42.83 19.30
CA LYS A 411 -1.62 -43.29 18.74
C LYS A 411 -1.81 -42.76 17.32
N ARG A 412 -1.94 -43.71 16.38
CA ARG A 412 -2.37 -43.55 15.00
C ARG A 412 -3.90 -43.63 14.94
N SER A 413 -4.61 -42.63 14.39
CA SER A 413 -5.83 -42.83 13.58
C SER A 413 -6.43 -41.52 13.02
N LYS A 414 -6.43 -41.44 11.68
CA LYS A 414 -7.45 -40.97 10.70
C LYS A 414 -8.41 -39.79 11.00
N ARG A 415 -8.41 -38.86 10.01
CA ARG A 415 -9.48 -38.02 9.41
C ARG A 415 -10.06 -36.85 10.23
N SER A 416 -9.83 -35.63 9.75
CA SER A 416 -10.85 -34.74 9.12
C SER A 416 -10.24 -33.36 8.86
N MET A 417 -10.49 -32.79 7.67
CA MET A 417 -10.26 -31.36 7.40
C MET A 417 -11.30 -30.56 8.21
N THR A 418 -10.83 -29.68 9.08
CA THR A 418 -11.66 -28.70 9.80
C THR A 418 -10.98 -27.34 9.68
N TRP A 419 -11.24 -26.69 8.54
CA TRP A 419 -11.14 -25.23 8.44
C TRP A 419 -12.32 -24.66 9.24
N ALA A 420 -12.06 -23.62 10.03
CA ALA A 420 -12.97 -22.93 10.96
C ALA A 420 -13.10 -23.56 12.36
N HIS A 421 -12.29 -23.06 13.30
CA HIS A 421 -12.80 -22.76 14.63
C HIS A 421 -13.04 -21.26 14.75
N SER A 422 -14.34 -20.93 14.72
CA SER A 422 -14.94 -19.63 14.93
C SER A 422 -14.68 -19.17 16.37
N ARG A 423 -14.05 -18.00 16.54
CA ARG A 423 -14.46 -17.12 17.65
C ARG A 423 -15.61 -16.30 17.10
N ASN A 424 -16.81 -16.55 17.64
CA ASN A 424 -18.02 -15.83 17.31
C ASN A 424 -17.78 -14.32 17.35
N PHE A 425 -17.84 -13.69 16.18
CA PHE A 425 -18.09 -12.26 16.03
C PHE A 425 -19.32 -12.13 15.15
N ASP A 426 -20.44 -11.76 15.78
CA ASP A 426 -21.64 -11.37 15.06
C ASP A 426 -21.32 -10.14 14.19
N GLY A 427 -21.82 -10.21 12.97
CA GLY A 427 -21.32 -9.43 11.85
C GLY A 427 -21.45 -7.93 12.01
N LEU A 428 -20.41 -7.24 11.56
CA LEU A 428 -20.44 -5.96 10.88
C LEU A 428 -19.16 -5.90 10.01
N TYR A 429 -19.35 -5.59 8.74
CA TYR A 429 -18.30 -5.44 7.72
C TYR A 429 -17.04 -4.74 8.28
N SER A 430 -15.91 -5.44 8.36
CA SER A 430 -14.62 -4.82 8.66
C SER A 430 -14.10 -4.12 7.41
N ARG A 431 -14.31 -2.80 7.33
CA ARG A 431 -13.61 -1.93 6.37
C ARG A 431 -12.24 -1.62 6.94
N TYR A 432 -11.19 -2.12 6.31
CA TYR A 432 -9.82 -1.67 6.58
C TYR A 432 -9.69 -0.20 6.13
N LEU A 433 -9.61 0.71 7.09
CA LEU A 433 -9.36 2.13 6.84
C LEU A 433 -7.86 2.37 6.79
N TRP A 434 -7.34 2.60 5.58
CA TRP A 434 -5.97 3.04 5.36
C TRP A 434 -5.94 4.56 5.44
N GLN A 435 -5.26 5.10 6.44
CA GLN A 435 -5.05 6.54 6.56
C GLN A 435 -3.57 6.84 6.32
N PHE A 436 -3.25 7.26 5.10
CA PHE A 436 -1.97 7.91 4.83
C PHE A 436 -2.01 9.29 5.48
N PHE A 437 -1.09 9.56 6.41
CA PHE A 437 -0.84 10.93 6.85
C PHE A 437 0.08 11.59 5.82
N PRO A 438 -0.41 12.52 4.98
CA PRO A 438 0.50 13.33 4.18
C PRO A 438 1.37 14.15 5.14
N SER A 439 2.67 14.09 4.89
CA SER A 439 3.69 14.80 5.64
C SER A 439 3.50 16.31 5.44
N CYS A 440 2.84 16.99 6.38
CA CYS A 440 2.96 18.43 6.52
C CYS A 440 4.31 18.72 7.19
N PHE A 441 5.39 18.73 6.40
CA PHE A 441 6.62 19.44 6.74
C PHE A 441 6.73 20.63 5.78
N LYS A 442 6.51 21.82 6.32
CA LYS A 442 7.04 23.07 5.77
C LYS A 442 8.25 23.47 6.60
#